data_AF-A0A2I0U3F5-F1
#
_entry.id   AF-A0A2I0U3F5-F1
#
_cell.length_a   1.000
_cell.length_b   1.000
_cell.length_c   1.000
_cell.angle_alpha   90.00
_cell.angle_beta   90.00
_cell.angle_gamma   90.00
#
_symmetry.space_group_name_H-M   'P 1'
#
loop_
_entity.id
_entity.type
_entity.pdbx_description
1 polymer ?
#
loop_
_entity_poly.entity_id
_entity_poly.type
_entity_poly.pdbx_seq_one_letter_code
_entity_poly.pdbx_strand_id
1 'polypeptide(L)'
;MGGSGPRPAPAAAWALPEIPELCSSPQFIAGGATRTDICQGALGDCWLLAAIASLTLNEEILARVVPKDQSFQDKYAGIFHFQFWQYGEWVDVVVDDRLPTKNGELLFVHSVEGSEFWSALLEKAYAKLNGSYEALSGGTTTEGFEDFTGGIAEWYELQKAPPNLFRIIQKALQKGSLLGCSIDITSAAETEAVTSQKLVKGHAYSVTGAEEVNFRGTVQKLIRIRNPWGEVEWTGKWNDNCPNWSGVDPEVRERLTRRHEDGEFWMAFNDFLRHYSRLEICNLTPDTLASDRYKKWSLMKLDGNWRRGATAGGCRNYPNTFWTNPQYLIKLEEEDEDPDDPEGGCTFLIGLIQKHRRKQRKMGEDMHTIGFAIYEAS
;
A
#
# COMPACT_ATOMS: atom_id res chain seq x y z
N MET A 1 43.58 24.33 39.29
CA MET A 1 42.98 24.30 37.93
C MET A 1 42.39 22.91 37.72
N GLY A 2 41.09 22.75 37.95
CA GLY A 2 40.38 21.50 37.64
C GLY A 2 39.55 21.75 36.38
N GLY A 3 40.00 21.24 35.24
CA GLY A 3 39.28 21.37 33.98
C GLY A 3 37.99 20.57 34.02
N SER A 4 36.86 21.26 33.87
CA SER A 4 35.57 20.63 33.59
C SER A 4 35.59 20.12 32.14
N GLY A 5 35.77 18.81 31.97
CA GLY A 5 35.46 18.15 30.70
C GLY A 5 33.98 18.35 30.35
N PRO A 6 33.62 18.34 29.05
CA PRO A 6 32.23 18.45 28.64
C PRO A 6 31.40 17.34 29.28
N ARG A 7 30.26 17.69 29.87
CA ARG A 7 29.28 16.71 30.35
C ARG A 7 28.90 15.81 29.17
N PRO A 8 28.81 14.48 29.35
CA PRO A 8 28.27 13.62 28.31
C PRO A 8 26.86 14.12 27.96
N ALA A 9 26.55 14.18 26.66
CA ALA A 9 25.20 14.45 26.20
C ALA A 9 24.23 13.48 26.91
N PRO A 10 23.03 13.92 27.33
CA PRO A 10 22.07 13.02 27.93
C PRO A 10 21.82 11.84 26.98
N ALA A 11 21.85 10.62 27.52
CA ALA A 11 21.54 9.42 26.76
C ALA A 11 20.15 9.57 26.14
N ALA A 12 19.98 9.15 24.88
CA ALA A 12 18.72 9.25 24.17
C ALA A 12 17.58 8.63 25.01
N ALA A 13 16.60 9.46 25.37
CA ALA A 13 15.50 9.03 26.23
C ALA A 13 14.39 8.45 25.35
N TRP A 14 14.14 7.15 25.53
CA TRP A 14 12.97 6.47 24.99
C TRP A 14 11.78 6.74 25.90
N ALA A 15 10.65 7.12 25.30
CA ALA A 15 9.42 7.38 26.04
C ALA A 15 8.19 6.88 25.27
N LEU A 16 7.10 6.71 26.00
CA LEU A 16 5.78 6.37 25.44
C LEU A 16 4.72 7.36 25.98
N PRO A 17 4.87 8.66 25.68
CA PRO A 17 3.96 9.70 26.17
C PRO A 17 2.61 9.62 25.47
N GLU A 18 1.59 10.19 26.11
CA GLU A 18 0.30 10.49 25.46
C GLU A 18 0.49 11.65 24.47
N ILE A 19 -0.32 11.70 23.40
CA ILE A 19 -0.17 12.72 22.35
C ILE A 19 -0.34 14.16 22.89
N PRO A 20 -1.26 14.45 23.83
CA PRO A 20 -1.35 15.76 24.46
C PRO A 20 -0.09 16.20 25.23
N GLU A 21 0.83 15.28 25.57
CA GLU A 21 2.12 15.62 26.17
C GLU A 21 3.17 16.04 25.11
N LEU A 22 2.99 15.60 23.86
CA LEU A 22 3.87 15.89 22.73
C LEU A 22 3.48 17.14 21.96
N CYS A 23 2.17 17.36 21.79
CA CYS A 23 1.62 18.44 20.99
C CYS A 23 0.55 19.20 21.79
N SER A 24 0.62 20.54 21.78
CA SER A 24 -0.30 21.39 22.53
C SER A 24 -1.71 21.48 21.93
N SER A 25 -1.86 21.19 20.63
CA SER A 25 -3.14 21.24 19.92
C SER A 25 -3.25 20.09 18.92
N PRO A 26 -3.24 18.83 19.38
CA PRO A 26 -3.21 17.67 18.51
C PRO A 26 -4.50 17.56 17.71
N GLN A 27 -4.38 17.23 16.43
CA GLN A 27 -5.49 16.95 15.52
C GLN A 27 -5.46 15.47 15.15
N PHE A 28 -6.64 14.86 15.04
CA PHE A 28 -6.70 13.50 14.52
C PHE A 28 -6.42 13.52 13.03
N ILE A 29 -7.23 14.29 12.28
CA ILE A 29 -7.05 14.62 10.88
C ILE A 29 -7.15 16.14 10.71
N ALA A 30 -6.20 16.78 10.03
CA ALA A 30 -6.14 18.23 9.81
C ALA A 30 -6.09 18.55 8.31
N GLY A 31 -7.11 19.22 7.77
CA GLY A 31 -7.13 19.57 6.34
C GLY A 31 -7.44 18.40 5.39
N GLY A 32 -7.82 17.24 5.93
CA GLY A 32 -8.11 16.02 5.20
C GLY A 32 -6.97 15.01 5.35
N ALA A 33 -7.28 13.72 5.37
CA ALA A 33 -6.27 12.68 5.49
C ALA A 33 -5.66 12.40 4.12
N THR A 34 -4.44 12.87 3.92
CA THR A 34 -3.75 12.84 2.64
C THR A 34 -2.45 12.05 2.72
N ARG A 35 -1.93 11.66 1.56
CA ARG A 35 -0.65 10.94 1.49
C ARG A 35 0.51 11.69 2.13
N THR A 36 0.50 13.03 2.17
CA THR A 36 1.58 13.82 2.80
C THR A 36 1.67 13.65 4.32
N ASP A 37 0.64 13.06 4.93
CA ASP A 37 0.58 12.77 6.36
C ASP A 37 1.34 11.49 6.71
N ILE A 38 1.95 10.86 5.70
CA ILE A 38 2.69 9.60 5.76
C ILE A 38 4.16 9.84 5.42
N CYS A 39 4.98 9.94 6.46
CA CYS A 39 6.45 9.92 6.40
C CYS A 39 6.99 8.74 7.22
N GLN A 40 7.91 7.98 6.62
CA GLN A 40 8.53 6.83 7.28
C GLN A 40 9.44 7.24 8.43
N GLY A 41 9.29 6.55 9.55
CA GLY A 41 10.21 6.63 10.69
C GLY A 41 11.34 5.61 10.59
N ALA A 42 11.78 5.11 11.74
CA ALA A 42 12.94 4.22 11.85
C ALA A 42 12.64 2.72 11.60
N LEU A 43 11.44 2.37 11.13
CA LEU A 43 11.02 0.99 10.88
C LEU A 43 11.06 0.67 9.38
N GLY A 44 11.48 -0.55 9.03
CA GLY A 44 11.51 -1.05 7.65
C GLY A 44 10.16 -1.56 7.17
N ASP A 45 9.11 -0.77 7.34
CA ASP A 45 7.72 -1.11 6.99
C ASP A 45 7.17 -0.24 5.85
N CYS A 46 8.05 0.28 4.99
CA CYS A 46 7.72 1.07 3.80
C CYS A 46 6.55 0.51 2.97
N TRP A 47 6.41 -0.82 2.91
CA TRP A 47 5.31 -1.52 2.24
C TRP A 47 3.94 -1.12 2.80
N LEU A 48 3.82 -0.94 4.12
CA LEU A 48 2.61 -0.53 4.80
C LEU A 48 2.33 0.95 4.53
N LEU A 49 3.35 1.80 4.57
CA LEU A 49 3.20 3.23 4.34
C LEU A 49 2.80 3.53 2.89
N ALA A 50 3.38 2.82 1.92
CA ALA A 50 2.94 2.89 0.53
C ALA A 50 1.48 2.45 0.37
N ALA A 51 1.03 1.48 1.18
CA ALA A 51 -0.37 1.08 1.21
C ALA A 51 -1.27 2.17 1.80
N ILE A 52 -0.88 2.79 2.93
CA ILE A 52 -1.63 3.88 3.56
C ILE A 52 -1.69 5.10 2.65
N ALA A 53 -0.56 5.47 2.02
CA ALA A 53 -0.51 6.59 1.09
C ALA A 53 -1.46 6.38 -0.11
N SER A 54 -1.53 5.16 -0.66
CA SER A 54 -2.48 4.84 -1.73
C SER A 54 -3.92 4.88 -1.24
N LEU A 55 -4.19 4.41 -0.02
CA LEU A 55 -5.51 4.43 0.61
C LEU A 55 -6.08 5.85 0.68
N THR A 56 -5.23 6.87 0.93
CA THR A 56 -5.67 8.27 0.96
C THR A 56 -6.23 8.81 -0.36
N LEU A 57 -5.96 8.14 -1.49
CA LEU A 57 -6.52 8.52 -2.80
C LEU A 57 -8.00 8.17 -2.93
N ASN A 58 -8.53 7.32 -2.04
CA ASN A 58 -9.92 6.91 -2.03
C ASN A 58 -10.54 7.17 -0.65
N GLU A 59 -11.17 8.33 -0.50
CA GLU A 59 -11.77 8.79 0.76
C GLU A 59 -12.85 7.84 1.31
N GLU A 60 -13.56 7.10 0.45
CA GLU A 60 -14.60 6.17 0.88
C GLU A 60 -14.00 4.96 1.61
N ILE A 61 -12.90 4.42 1.08
CA ILE A 61 -12.19 3.30 1.71
C ILE A 61 -11.42 3.79 2.94
N LEU A 62 -10.79 4.96 2.84
CA LEU A 62 -10.10 5.56 3.96
C LEU A 62 -11.05 5.75 5.15
N ALA A 63 -12.27 6.23 4.90
CA ALA A 63 -13.29 6.40 5.95
C ALA A 63 -13.74 5.07 6.58
N ARG A 64 -13.57 3.95 5.88
CA ARG A 64 -13.84 2.62 6.42
C ARG A 64 -12.74 2.16 7.36
N VAL A 65 -11.47 2.35 6.98
CA VAL A 65 -10.31 1.97 7.78
C VAL A 65 -10.10 2.92 8.96
N VAL A 66 -10.30 4.22 8.72
CA VAL A 66 -10.10 5.34 9.65
C VAL A 66 -11.44 6.06 9.85
N PRO A 67 -12.24 5.66 10.84
CA PRO A 67 -13.49 6.33 11.19
C PRO A 67 -13.27 7.82 11.45
N LYS A 68 -14.06 8.67 10.75
CA LYS A 68 -13.91 10.14 10.74
C LYS A 68 -14.47 10.83 11.99
N ASP A 69 -15.14 10.10 12.88
CA ASP A 69 -15.80 10.59 14.09
C ASP A 69 -14.87 10.66 15.32
N GLN A 70 -13.57 10.46 15.11
CA GLN A 70 -12.54 10.48 16.14
C GLN A 70 -11.89 11.87 16.24
N SER A 71 -11.60 12.32 17.47
CA SER A 71 -11.06 13.66 17.70
C SER A 71 -10.34 13.75 19.05
N PHE A 72 -9.37 14.66 19.15
CA PHE A 72 -8.71 15.02 20.41
C PHE A 72 -9.44 16.10 21.21
N GLN A 73 -10.46 16.77 20.62
CA GLN A 73 -11.18 17.87 21.22
C GLN A 73 -12.57 17.45 21.74
N ASP A 74 -13.37 16.82 20.89
CA ASP A 74 -14.67 16.25 21.26
C ASP A 74 -14.54 14.84 21.82
N LYS A 75 -15.16 14.59 22.99
CA LYS A 75 -15.24 13.29 23.68
C LYS A 75 -13.91 12.53 23.83
N TYR A 76 -12.80 13.24 23.92
CA TYR A 76 -11.49 12.65 24.04
C TYR A 76 -11.34 11.87 25.37
N ALA A 77 -10.87 10.63 25.25
CA ALA A 77 -10.58 9.75 26.38
C ALA A 77 -9.27 8.94 26.17
N GLY A 78 -8.36 9.43 25.32
CA GLY A 78 -7.09 8.75 25.01
C GLY A 78 -7.26 7.42 24.27
N ILE A 79 -8.37 7.26 23.53
CA ILE A 79 -8.75 6.01 22.88
C ILE A 79 -9.21 6.27 21.44
N PHE A 80 -8.70 5.45 20.52
CA PHE A 80 -8.95 5.51 19.08
C PHE A 80 -9.21 4.09 18.55
N HIS A 81 -9.83 3.97 17.38
CA HIS A 81 -10.09 2.69 16.73
C HIS A 81 -9.96 2.77 15.21
N PHE A 82 -9.63 1.62 14.63
CA PHE A 82 -9.39 1.44 13.20
C PHE A 82 -9.97 0.10 12.76
N GLN A 83 -10.35 -0.02 11.49
CA GLN A 83 -10.89 -1.25 10.95
C GLN A 83 -9.93 -1.85 9.93
N PHE A 84 -9.59 -3.11 10.12
CA PHE A 84 -8.75 -3.86 9.18
C PHE A 84 -9.52 -5.07 8.69
N TRP A 85 -9.46 -5.31 7.39
CA TRP A 85 -9.89 -6.57 6.83
C TRP A 85 -8.89 -7.66 7.21
N GLN A 86 -9.38 -8.78 7.73
CA GLN A 86 -8.60 -9.93 8.12
C GLN A 86 -9.29 -11.17 7.58
N TYR A 87 -8.75 -11.69 6.47
CA TYR A 87 -9.10 -13.00 5.94
C TYR A 87 -10.60 -13.25 5.72
N GLY A 88 -11.31 -12.23 5.23
CA GLY A 88 -12.74 -12.29 4.89
C GLY A 88 -13.63 -11.42 5.77
N GLU A 89 -13.13 -10.98 6.93
CA GLU A 89 -13.91 -10.27 7.95
C GLU A 89 -13.27 -8.93 8.33
N TRP A 90 -14.10 -7.95 8.69
CA TRP A 90 -13.61 -6.67 9.20
C TRP A 90 -13.44 -6.75 10.71
N VAL A 91 -12.26 -6.37 11.20
CA VAL A 91 -11.88 -6.40 12.61
C VAL A 91 -11.64 -4.98 13.09
N ASP A 92 -12.39 -4.57 14.11
CA ASP A 92 -12.22 -3.29 14.78
C ASP A 92 -11.11 -3.39 15.85
N VAL A 93 -10.09 -2.56 15.72
CA VAL A 93 -8.89 -2.56 16.56
C VAL A 93 -8.79 -1.23 17.30
N VAL A 94 -9.00 -1.31 18.60
CA VAL A 94 -8.91 -0.16 19.52
C VAL A 94 -7.48 0.00 20.04
N VAL A 95 -6.97 1.22 20.10
CA VAL A 95 -5.65 1.56 20.67
C VAL A 95 -5.77 2.78 21.58
N ASP A 96 -4.91 2.84 22.58
CA ASP A 96 -4.65 4.11 23.28
C ASP A 96 -3.79 5.03 22.40
N ASP A 97 -3.61 6.28 22.82
CA ASP A 97 -2.92 7.31 22.03
C ASP A 97 -1.42 7.41 22.31
N ARG A 98 -0.85 6.55 23.16
CA ARG A 98 0.57 6.65 23.55
C ARG A 98 1.51 6.20 22.44
N LEU A 99 2.42 7.06 21.98
CA LEU A 99 3.27 6.76 20.81
C LEU A 99 4.75 6.62 21.18
N PRO A 100 5.50 5.68 20.56
CA PRO A 100 6.93 5.54 20.78
C PRO A 100 7.70 6.78 20.31
N THR A 101 8.44 7.40 21.22
CA THR A 101 9.28 8.56 20.91
C THR A 101 10.72 8.36 21.34
N LYS A 102 11.61 9.07 20.66
CA LYS A 102 13.02 9.19 21.02
C LYS A 102 13.39 10.66 20.96
N ASN A 103 13.87 11.20 22.08
CA ASN A 103 14.18 12.62 22.22
C ASN A 103 13.00 13.57 21.94
N GLY A 104 11.76 13.13 22.21
CA GLY A 104 10.55 13.92 21.98
C GLY A 104 10.01 13.87 20.55
N GLU A 105 10.68 13.17 19.64
CA GLU A 105 10.23 12.97 18.25
C GLU A 105 9.62 11.57 18.09
N LEU A 106 8.59 11.45 17.25
CA LEU A 106 7.98 10.17 16.91
C LEU A 106 9.01 9.25 16.24
N LEU A 107 9.10 8.02 16.71
CA LEU A 107 10.05 7.06 16.15
C LEU A 107 9.57 6.48 14.81
N PHE A 108 8.26 6.32 14.66
CA PHE A 108 7.64 5.63 13.54
C PHE A 108 6.89 6.61 12.62
N VAL A 109 5.80 6.19 11.98
CA VAL A 109 5.06 7.03 11.04
C VAL A 109 4.62 8.34 11.70
N HIS A 110 4.76 9.44 10.96
CA HIS A 110 4.33 10.77 11.37
C HIS A 110 3.93 11.62 10.15
N SER A 111 3.16 12.68 10.42
CA SER A 111 2.76 13.69 9.42
C SER A 111 3.76 14.84 9.39
N VAL A 112 3.95 15.44 8.20
CA VAL A 112 4.76 16.66 8.03
C VAL A 112 4.17 17.86 8.78
N GLU A 113 2.84 17.91 8.95
CA GLU A 113 2.15 18.97 9.70
C GLU A 113 2.53 18.97 11.20
N GLY A 114 3.03 17.84 11.71
CA GLY A 114 3.53 17.67 13.09
C GLY A 114 2.47 17.70 14.20
N SER A 115 1.27 18.23 13.91
CA SER A 115 0.12 18.24 14.82
C SER A 115 -0.95 17.21 14.47
N GLU A 116 -0.75 16.39 13.44
CA GLU A 116 -1.70 15.40 12.95
C GLU A 116 -1.23 13.96 13.23
N PHE A 117 -2.13 13.10 13.74
CA PHE A 117 -1.73 11.82 14.35
C PHE A 117 -2.50 10.57 13.87
N TRP A 118 -3.46 10.68 12.94
CA TRP A 118 -4.23 9.52 12.48
C TRP A 118 -3.34 8.42 11.90
N SER A 119 -2.29 8.79 11.15
CA SER A 119 -1.39 7.85 10.48
C SER A 119 -0.51 7.08 11.47
N ALA A 120 0.03 7.77 12.48
CA ALA A 120 0.79 7.18 13.56
C ALA A 120 -0.05 6.19 14.40
N LEU A 121 -1.31 6.54 14.68
CA LEU A 121 -2.23 5.69 15.42
C LEU A 121 -2.73 4.50 14.58
N LEU A 122 -2.91 4.68 13.26
CA LEU A 122 -3.25 3.61 12.34
C LEU A 122 -2.14 2.55 12.29
N GLU A 123 -0.88 2.98 12.14
CA GLU A 123 0.29 2.10 12.19
C GLU A 123 0.35 1.36 13.54
N LYS A 124 0.11 2.05 14.66
CA LYS A 124 0.04 1.43 15.99
C LYS A 124 -1.03 0.35 16.08
N ALA A 125 -2.23 0.61 15.56
CA ALA A 125 -3.32 -0.36 15.56
C ALA A 125 -2.99 -1.58 14.70
N TYR A 126 -2.35 -1.36 13.56
CA TYR A 126 -1.88 -2.44 12.70
C TYR A 126 -0.74 -3.25 13.32
N ALA A 127 0.18 -2.59 14.03
CA ALA A 127 1.23 -3.23 14.83
C ALA A 127 0.63 -4.09 15.95
N LYS A 128 -0.41 -3.59 16.65
CA LYS A 128 -1.15 -4.35 17.67
C LYS A 128 -1.81 -5.59 17.08
N LEU A 129 -2.46 -5.48 15.93
CA LEU A 129 -3.11 -6.60 15.24
C LEU A 129 -2.12 -7.73 14.90
N ASN A 130 -0.90 -7.34 14.49
CA ASN A 130 0.21 -8.22 14.16
C ASN A 130 1.09 -8.61 15.36
N GLY A 131 0.85 -8.01 16.53
CA GLY A 131 1.43 -8.35 17.82
C GLY A 131 2.61 -7.49 18.29
N SER A 132 3.26 -6.71 17.42
CA SER A 132 4.33 -5.75 17.75
C SER A 132 4.76 -4.95 16.52
N TYR A 133 5.32 -3.75 16.71
CA TYR A 133 5.90 -2.95 15.61
C TYR A 133 6.97 -3.72 14.82
N GLU A 134 7.85 -4.47 15.51
CA GLU A 134 8.87 -5.30 14.85
C GLU A 134 8.28 -6.34 13.88
N ALA A 135 7.03 -6.78 14.11
CA ALA A 135 6.36 -7.74 13.21
C ALA A 135 5.93 -7.12 11.87
N LEU A 136 5.97 -5.79 11.75
CA LEU A 136 5.71 -5.05 10.52
C LEU A 136 6.95 -4.91 9.64
N SER A 137 8.15 -5.19 10.16
CA SER A 137 9.38 -5.13 9.37
C SER A 137 9.37 -6.20 8.28
N GLY A 138 9.46 -5.77 7.02
CA GLY A 138 9.41 -6.64 5.84
C GLY A 138 8.01 -7.21 5.53
N GLY A 139 7.46 -6.78 4.40
CA GLY A 139 6.19 -7.22 3.84
C GLY A 139 6.02 -6.76 2.40
N THR A 140 4.91 -7.15 1.77
CA THR A 140 4.55 -6.67 0.42
C THR A 140 3.41 -5.67 0.52
N THR A 141 3.38 -4.67 -0.37
CA THR A 141 2.34 -3.63 -0.35
C THR A 141 0.96 -4.23 -0.59
N THR A 142 0.86 -5.31 -1.36
CA THR A 142 -0.37 -6.12 -1.49
C THR A 142 -0.99 -6.54 -0.15
N GLU A 143 -0.20 -6.90 0.86
CA GLU A 143 -0.74 -7.31 2.16
C GLU A 143 -1.44 -6.14 2.86
N GLY A 144 -0.86 -4.94 2.77
CA GLY A 144 -1.46 -3.73 3.31
C GLY A 144 -2.72 -3.36 2.52
N PHE A 145 -2.68 -3.48 1.20
CA PHE A 145 -3.86 -3.22 0.38
C PHE A 145 -5.02 -4.16 0.71
N GLU A 146 -4.78 -5.47 0.81
CA GLU A 146 -5.80 -6.45 1.17
C GLU A 146 -6.37 -6.15 2.56
N ASP A 147 -5.51 -5.87 3.54
CA ASP A 147 -5.95 -5.57 4.91
C ASP A 147 -6.68 -4.22 5.05
N PHE A 148 -6.48 -3.27 4.13
CA PHE A 148 -7.20 -2.00 4.12
C PHE A 148 -8.48 -2.01 3.28
N THR A 149 -8.65 -2.97 2.38
CA THR A 149 -9.74 -2.93 1.38
C THR A 149 -10.63 -4.16 1.41
N GLY A 150 -10.11 -5.32 1.82
CA GLY A 150 -10.71 -6.61 1.49
C GLY A 150 -10.76 -6.88 -0.01
N GLY A 151 -9.91 -6.19 -0.77
CA GLY A 151 -9.74 -6.32 -2.20
C GLY A 151 -8.95 -7.56 -2.60
N ILE A 152 -8.78 -7.74 -3.90
CA ILE A 152 -7.96 -8.81 -4.47
C ILE A 152 -6.76 -8.17 -5.15
N ALA A 153 -5.56 -8.54 -4.68
CA ALA A 153 -4.33 -8.07 -5.27
C ALA A 153 -3.91 -8.90 -6.50
N GLU A 154 -3.51 -8.22 -7.56
CA GLU A 154 -2.80 -8.75 -8.71
C GLU A 154 -1.45 -8.04 -8.87
N TRP A 155 -0.50 -8.68 -9.53
CA TRP A 155 0.81 -8.06 -9.78
C TRP A 155 1.30 -8.33 -11.20
N TYR A 156 2.08 -7.39 -11.71
CA TYR A 156 2.68 -7.42 -13.03
C TYR A 156 4.20 -7.33 -12.91
N GLU A 157 4.91 -8.27 -13.54
CA GLU A 157 6.35 -8.16 -13.78
C GLU A 157 6.59 -7.16 -14.91
N LEU A 158 7.17 -5.99 -14.60
CA LEU A 158 7.25 -4.89 -15.55
C LEU A 158 8.16 -5.16 -16.76
N GLN A 159 9.13 -6.06 -16.61
CA GLN A 159 9.95 -6.54 -17.74
C GLN A 159 9.15 -7.35 -18.77
N LYS A 160 8.02 -7.93 -18.35
CA LYS A 160 7.09 -8.70 -19.19
C LYS A 160 5.72 -8.04 -19.26
N ALA A 161 5.68 -6.72 -19.05
CA ALA A 161 4.45 -5.95 -19.04
C ALA A 161 3.66 -6.13 -20.35
N PRO A 162 2.33 -6.33 -20.28
CA PRO A 162 1.52 -6.40 -21.48
C PRO A 162 1.49 -5.02 -22.18
N PRO A 163 1.34 -4.96 -23.53
CA PRO A 163 1.38 -3.69 -24.27
C PRO A 163 0.34 -2.65 -23.82
N ASN A 164 -0.78 -3.12 -23.28
CA ASN A 164 -1.89 -2.30 -22.78
C ASN A 164 -1.76 -1.92 -21.29
N LEU A 165 -0.64 -2.21 -20.61
CA LEU A 165 -0.47 -1.99 -19.16
C LEU A 165 -0.79 -0.55 -18.72
N PHE A 166 -0.42 0.45 -19.51
CA PHE A 166 -0.74 1.85 -19.19
C PHE A 166 -2.25 2.09 -19.07
N ARG A 167 -3.04 1.48 -19.97
CA ARG A 167 -4.51 1.58 -19.95
C ARG A 167 -5.09 0.81 -18.76
N ILE A 168 -4.48 -0.32 -18.39
CA ILE A 168 -4.85 -1.08 -17.18
C ILE A 168 -4.66 -0.19 -15.94
N ILE A 169 -3.51 0.47 -15.80
CA ILE A 169 -3.21 1.40 -14.69
C ILE A 169 -4.25 2.53 -14.63
N GLN A 170 -4.54 3.17 -15.77
CA GLN A 170 -5.56 4.23 -15.83
C GLN A 170 -6.95 3.73 -15.40
N LYS A 171 -7.39 2.58 -15.92
CA LYS A 171 -8.67 1.95 -15.54
C LYS A 171 -8.69 1.62 -14.04
N ALA A 172 -7.59 1.10 -13.49
CA ALA A 172 -7.48 0.75 -12.08
C ALA A 172 -7.60 1.98 -11.17
N LEU A 173 -6.85 3.05 -11.46
CA LEU A 173 -6.92 4.33 -10.75
C LEU A 173 -8.33 4.95 -10.83
N GLN A 174 -8.95 4.94 -12.01
CA GLN A 174 -10.32 5.44 -12.20
C GLN A 174 -11.37 4.64 -11.42
N LYS A 175 -11.14 3.34 -11.21
CA LYS A 175 -11.99 2.48 -10.39
C LYS A 175 -11.67 2.57 -8.89
N GLY A 176 -10.74 3.45 -8.49
CA GLY A 176 -10.33 3.63 -7.10
C GLY A 176 -9.48 2.49 -6.53
N SER A 177 -8.92 1.64 -7.40
CA SER A 177 -8.00 0.57 -6.99
C SER A 177 -6.75 1.16 -6.36
N LEU A 178 -6.13 0.43 -5.44
CA LEU A 178 -4.87 0.85 -4.82
C LEU A 178 -3.71 0.29 -5.63
N LEU A 179 -2.73 1.12 -5.98
CA LEU A 179 -1.61 0.72 -6.82
C LEU A 179 -0.29 1.00 -6.11
N GLY A 180 0.58 -0.01 -6.10
CA GLY A 180 1.93 0.07 -5.57
C GLY A 180 2.94 -0.39 -6.61
N CYS A 181 4.20 0.00 -6.45
CA CYS A 181 5.28 -0.49 -7.29
C CYS A 181 6.59 -0.57 -6.51
N SER A 182 7.51 -1.40 -6.97
CA SER A 182 8.78 -1.60 -6.30
C SER A 182 9.90 -1.92 -7.30
N ILE A 183 11.13 -1.72 -6.82
CA ILE A 183 12.36 -2.06 -7.55
C ILE A 183 13.00 -3.24 -6.83
N ASP A 184 13.19 -4.34 -7.55
CA ASP A 184 13.77 -5.56 -6.99
C ASP A 184 15.25 -5.32 -6.60
N ILE A 185 15.67 -5.96 -5.51
CA ILE A 185 17.06 -5.99 -5.06
C ILE A 185 17.73 -7.29 -5.49
N THR A 186 19.01 -7.23 -5.82
CA THR A 186 19.80 -8.42 -6.14
C THR A 186 20.48 -9.02 -4.92
N SER A 187 20.59 -8.25 -3.83
CA SER A 187 21.11 -8.70 -2.54
C SER A 187 20.50 -7.90 -1.39
N ALA A 188 20.47 -8.48 -0.19
CA ALA A 188 19.96 -7.81 1.01
C ALA A 188 20.74 -6.52 1.38
N ALA A 189 21.96 -6.35 0.87
CA ALA A 189 22.74 -5.13 1.06
C ALA A 189 22.22 -3.94 0.23
N GLU A 190 21.37 -4.20 -0.76
CA GLU A 190 20.73 -3.16 -1.59
C GLU A 190 19.36 -2.72 -1.06
N THR A 191 18.89 -3.28 0.06
CA THR A 191 17.63 -2.84 0.70
C THR A 191 17.71 -1.37 1.07
N GLU A 192 16.73 -0.59 0.63
CA GLU A 192 16.68 0.87 0.77
C GLU A 192 17.88 1.62 0.14
N ALA A 193 18.59 1.00 -0.82
CA ALA A 193 19.70 1.64 -1.49
C ALA A 193 19.23 2.68 -2.51
N VAL A 194 19.74 3.91 -2.40
CA VAL A 194 19.42 5.02 -3.30
C VAL A 194 20.28 4.95 -4.57
N THR A 195 19.62 4.96 -5.73
CA THR A 195 20.26 5.00 -7.05
C THR A 195 20.80 6.40 -7.40
N SER A 196 21.60 6.51 -8.46
CA SER A 196 22.09 7.80 -8.97
C SER A 196 20.98 8.76 -9.42
N GLN A 197 19.78 8.23 -9.72
CA GLN A 197 18.61 9.03 -10.09
C GLN A 197 17.61 9.20 -8.93
N LYS A 198 18.08 8.96 -7.69
CA LYS A 198 17.32 9.08 -6.44
C LYS A 198 16.11 8.16 -6.29
N LEU A 199 15.99 7.11 -7.09
CA LEU A 199 15.07 6.01 -6.80
C LEU A 199 15.66 5.07 -5.74
N VAL A 200 14.84 4.52 -4.86
CA VAL A 200 15.22 3.64 -3.76
C VAL A 200 14.89 2.20 -4.12
N LYS A 201 15.87 1.29 -4.02
CA LYS A 201 15.66 -0.14 -4.28
C LYS A 201 15.14 -0.88 -3.05
N GLY A 202 14.42 -1.99 -3.25
CA GLY A 202 13.91 -2.81 -2.15
C GLY A 202 12.91 -2.05 -1.27
N HIS A 203 12.24 -1.08 -1.87
CA HIS A 203 11.38 -0.10 -1.24
C HIS A 203 10.05 -0.03 -1.99
N ALA A 204 8.97 0.17 -1.25
CA ALA A 204 7.64 0.29 -1.82
C ALA A 204 7.30 1.74 -2.15
N TYR A 205 6.72 1.95 -3.32
CA TYR A 205 6.19 3.22 -3.79
C TYR A 205 4.70 3.08 -4.07
N SER A 206 3.97 4.20 -4.00
CA SER A 206 2.57 4.27 -4.44
C SER A 206 2.49 4.82 -5.87
N VAL A 207 1.61 4.25 -6.70
CA VAL A 207 1.24 4.86 -7.99
C VAL A 207 0.00 5.71 -7.76
N THR A 208 0.13 7.03 -7.95
CA THR A 208 -0.91 8.00 -7.58
C THR A 208 -1.56 8.70 -8.76
N GLY A 209 -1.14 8.38 -10.00
CA GLY A 209 -1.69 9.00 -11.22
C GLY A 209 -1.11 8.40 -12.50
N ALA A 210 -1.87 8.46 -13.59
CA ALA A 210 -1.42 8.07 -14.92
C ALA A 210 -2.14 8.90 -15.99
N GLU A 211 -1.40 9.73 -16.72
CA GLU A 211 -1.94 10.76 -17.59
C GLU A 211 -1.23 10.78 -18.94
N GLU A 212 -1.99 11.06 -20.01
CA GLU A 212 -1.44 11.34 -21.32
C GLU A 212 -1.41 12.85 -21.56
N VAL A 213 -0.22 13.41 -21.78
CA VAL A 213 -0.04 14.84 -22.02
C VAL A 213 0.45 15.10 -23.44
N ASN A 214 -0.06 16.16 -24.05
CA ASN A 214 0.50 16.66 -25.31
C ASN A 214 1.74 17.50 -24.99
N PHE A 215 2.91 16.99 -25.36
CA PHE A 215 4.17 17.70 -25.27
C PHE A 215 4.65 18.05 -26.68
N ARG A 216 4.51 19.32 -27.07
CA ARG A 216 4.96 19.86 -28.37
C ARG A 216 4.44 19.05 -29.58
N GLY A 217 3.18 18.64 -29.55
CA GLY A 217 2.53 17.89 -30.64
C GLY A 217 2.71 16.37 -30.55
N THR A 218 3.43 15.86 -29.55
CA THR A 218 3.58 14.42 -29.32
C THR A 218 2.91 14.03 -28.01
N VAL A 219 2.08 12.98 -28.04
CA VAL A 219 1.49 12.42 -26.81
C VAL A 219 2.56 11.71 -26.00
N GLN A 220 2.66 12.05 -24.72
CA GLN A 220 3.55 11.44 -23.74
C GLN A 220 2.73 10.79 -22.63
N LYS A 221 3.02 9.52 -22.35
CA LYS A 221 2.44 8.78 -21.23
C LYS A 221 3.26 9.03 -19.99
N LEU A 222 2.66 9.65 -18.99
CA LEU A 222 3.28 9.97 -17.71
C LEU A 222 2.62 9.17 -16.59
N ILE A 223 3.41 8.76 -15.62
CA ILE A 223 2.96 8.08 -14.41
C ILE A 223 3.46 8.87 -13.20
N ARG A 224 2.59 9.04 -12.20
CA ARG A 224 2.90 9.74 -10.95
C ARG A 224 3.14 8.71 -9.86
N ILE A 225 4.28 8.83 -9.20
CA ILE A 225 4.77 7.90 -8.20
C ILE A 225 5.03 8.69 -6.92
N ARG A 226 4.74 8.09 -5.77
CA ARG A 226 5.05 8.68 -4.46
C ARG A 226 5.96 7.78 -3.63
N ASN A 227 7.03 8.37 -3.12
CA ASN A 227 7.89 7.80 -2.09
C ASN A 227 7.24 7.97 -0.71
N PRO A 228 6.98 6.90 0.05
CA PRO A 228 6.41 7.00 1.40
C PRO A 228 7.35 7.65 2.45
N TRP A 229 8.61 7.93 2.11
CA TRP A 229 9.47 8.79 2.95
C TRP A 229 8.97 10.23 3.02
N GLY A 230 8.18 10.68 2.04
CA GLY A 230 7.76 12.07 1.92
C GLY A 230 8.87 13.00 1.42
N GLU A 231 9.99 12.42 0.97
CA GLU A 231 11.16 13.11 0.42
C GLU A 231 11.91 12.18 -0.54
N VAL A 232 12.99 12.68 -1.15
CA VAL A 232 13.87 11.95 -2.06
C VAL A 232 13.13 11.56 -3.34
N GLU A 233 13.14 12.51 -4.29
CA GLU A 233 12.42 12.39 -5.55
C GLU A 233 13.31 12.10 -6.77
N TRP A 234 12.70 11.52 -7.79
CA TRP A 234 13.28 11.24 -9.11
C TRP A 234 13.94 12.48 -9.73
N THR A 235 15.19 12.33 -10.18
CA THR A 235 15.94 13.44 -10.81
C THR A 235 15.97 13.38 -12.34
N GLY A 236 15.35 12.38 -12.96
CA GLY A 236 15.31 12.24 -14.41
C GLY A 236 14.23 13.11 -15.08
N LYS A 237 13.81 12.73 -16.29
CA LYS A 237 12.82 13.51 -17.05
C LYS A 237 11.47 13.54 -16.33
N TRP A 238 10.79 14.68 -16.43
CA TRP A 238 9.47 14.94 -15.82
C TRP A 238 9.43 15.10 -14.30
N ASN A 239 10.59 15.19 -13.63
CA ASN A 239 10.66 15.70 -12.27
C ASN A 239 10.06 17.12 -12.15
N ASP A 240 9.78 17.56 -10.93
CA ASP A 240 9.14 18.85 -10.61
C ASP A 240 9.82 20.09 -11.21
N ASN A 241 11.14 20.04 -11.32
CA ASN A 241 11.97 21.12 -11.84
C ASN A 241 12.28 20.95 -13.35
N CYS A 242 11.74 19.92 -14.01
CA CYS A 242 12.07 19.59 -15.38
C CYS A 242 11.55 20.67 -16.37
N PRO A 243 12.41 21.18 -17.29
CA PRO A 243 11.98 22.14 -18.31
C PRO A 243 10.93 21.62 -19.28
N ASN A 244 10.73 20.29 -19.36
CA ASN A 244 9.72 19.68 -20.22
C ASN A 244 8.31 20.17 -19.89
N TRP A 245 8.03 20.50 -18.63
CA TRP A 245 6.74 21.04 -18.23
C TRP A 245 6.37 22.34 -18.95
N SER A 246 7.35 23.14 -19.40
CA SER A 246 7.10 24.36 -20.19
C SER A 246 6.58 24.07 -21.61
N GLY A 247 6.67 22.82 -22.08
CA GLY A 247 6.13 22.39 -23.38
C GLY A 247 4.77 21.70 -23.30
N VAL A 248 4.20 21.61 -22.09
CA VAL A 248 2.83 21.14 -21.84
C VAL A 248 1.93 22.35 -21.70
N ASP A 249 0.66 22.20 -22.07
CA ASP A 249 -0.35 23.24 -21.88
C ASP A 249 -0.36 23.75 -20.41
N PRO A 250 -0.38 25.08 -20.17
CA PRO A 250 -0.32 25.63 -18.81
C PRO A 250 -1.40 25.13 -17.86
N GLU A 251 -2.65 24.96 -18.32
CA GLU A 251 -3.75 24.48 -17.47
C GLU A 251 -3.54 23.01 -17.07
N VAL A 252 -3.08 22.19 -18.03
CA VAL A 252 -2.72 20.79 -17.77
C VAL A 252 -1.54 20.72 -16.81
N ARG A 253 -0.52 21.56 -17.00
CA ARG A 253 0.65 21.60 -16.12
C ARG A 253 0.27 21.95 -14.68
N GLU A 254 -0.53 22.98 -14.47
CA GLU A 254 -0.95 23.41 -13.12
C GLU A 254 -1.78 22.34 -12.40
N ARG A 255 -2.57 21.57 -13.15
CA ARG A 255 -3.33 20.43 -12.62
C ARG A 255 -2.42 19.26 -12.21
N LEU A 256 -1.39 18.96 -12.99
CA LEU A 256 -0.62 17.73 -12.84
C LEU A 256 0.59 17.86 -11.92
N THR A 257 1.36 18.94 -12.04
CA THR A 257 2.61 19.12 -11.29
C THR A 257 2.52 20.32 -10.35
N ARG A 258 3.01 20.11 -9.14
CA ARG A 258 3.40 21.15 -8.19
C ARG A 258 4.90 21.01 -7.97
N ARG A 259 5.56 22.10 -7.56
CA ARG A 259 6.99 22.04 -7.20
C ARG A 259 7.07 21.95 -5.69
N HIS A 260 7.23 20.75 -5.17
CA HIS A 260 7.25 20.51 -3.75
C HIS A 260 8.09 19.27 -3.46
N GLU A 261 8.92 19.30 -2.41
CA GLU A 261 9.58 18.06 -1.95
C GLU A 261 8.59 17.35 -1.02
N ASP A 262 7.75 16.48 -1.57
CA ASP A 262 6.79 15.65 -0.83
C ASP A 262 6.91 14.14 -1.15
N GLY A 263 7.97 13.79 -1.90
CA GLY A 263 8.24 12.44 -2.35
C GLY A 263 7.41 12.05 -3.58
N GLU A 264 6.51 12.89 -4.08
CA GLU A 264 5.69 12.64 -5.26
C GLU A 264 6.31 13.25 -6.51
N PHE A 265 6.44 12.47 -7.57
CA PHE A 265 7.01 12.93 -8.83
C PHE A 265 6.35 12.27 -10.03
N TRP A 266 6.43 12.94 -11.17
CA TRP A 266 6.09 12.34 -12.46
C TRP A 266 7.35 11.79 -13.14
N MET A 267 7.15 10.70 -13.88
CA MET A 267 8.14 10.17 -14.81
C MET A 267 7.47 9.68 -16.10
N ALA A 268 8.26 9.56 -17.17
CA ALA A 268 7.76 8.94 -18.39
C ALA A 268 7.46 7.46 -18.14
N PHE A 269 6.36 6.93 -18.70
CA PHE A 269 5.98 5.54 -18.51
C PHE A 269 7.07 4.56 -18.99
N ASN A 270 7.80 4.92 -20.06
CA ASN A 270 8.93 4.12 -20.52
C ASN A 270 10.09 4.09 -19.53
N ASP A 271 10.31 5.17 -18.77
CA ASP A 271 11.30 5.18 -17.69
C ASP A 271 10.79 4.34 -16.52
N PHE A 272 9.50 4.40 -16.19
CA PHE A 272 8.89 3.52 -15.18
C PHE A 272 9.14 2.04 -15.47
N LEU A 273 8.84 1.58 -16.70
CA LEU A 273 9.08 0.19 -17.12
C LEU A 273 10.55 -0.24 -17.08
N ARG A 274 11.49 0.72 -17.21
CA ARG A 274 12.94 0.45 -17.19
C ARG A 274 13.50 0.37 -15.77
N HIS A 275 12.97 1.16 -14.84
CA HIS A 275 13.53 1.30 -13.50
C HIS A 275 12.81 0.42 -12.48
N TYR A 276 11.48 0.28 -12.59
CA TYR A 276 10.69 -0.52 -11.67
C TYR A 276 10.61 -1.97 -12.14
N SER A 277 10.48 -2.88 -11.18
CA SER A 277 10.45 -4.33 -11.43
C SER A 277 9.04 -4.89 -11.34
N ARG A 278 8.23 -4.39 -10.39
CA ARG A 278 6.89 -4.89 -10.11
C ARG A 278 5.89 -3.75 -9.98
N LEU A 279 4.68 -4.02 -10.46
CA LEU A 279 3.47 -3.24 -10.18
C LEU A 279 2.49 -4.15 -9.46
N GLU A 280 1.89 -3.64 -8.40
CA GLU A 280 0.89 -4.32 -7.57
C GLU A 280 -0.40 -3.50 -7.66
N ILE A 281 -1.53 -4.14 -7.98
CA ILE A 281 -2.84 -3.51 -8.07
C ILE A 281 -3.79 -4.26 -7.15
N CYS A 282 -4.45 -3.58 -6.23
CA CYS A 282 -5.51 -4.15 -5.42
C CYS A 282 -6.86 -3.66 -5.90
N ASN A 283 -7.58 -4.57 -6.55
CA ASN A 283 -8.91 -4.33 -7.06
C ASN A 283 -9.92 -4.45 -5.93
N LEU A 284 -10.82 -3.47 -5.84
CA LEU A 284 -11.79 -3.38 -4.75
C LEU A 284 -12.89 -4.42 -4.92
N THR A 285 -13.34 -4.99 -3.81
CA THR A 285 -14.52 -5.86 -3.80
C THR A 285 -15.79 -5.03 -3.56
N PRO A 286 -16.98 -5.58 -3.86
CA PRO A 286 -18.25 -4.86 -3.66
C PRO A 286 -18.47 -4.46 -2.19
N ASP A 287 -17.95 -5.26 -1.27
CA ASP A 287 -18.01 -5.00 0.17
C ASP A 287 -17.31 -3.67 0.55
N THR A 288 -16.36 -3.20 -0.27
CA THR A 288 -15.56 -2.00 -0.03
C THR A 288 -16.24 -0.71 -0.49
N LEU A 289 -17.14 -0.77 -1.49
CA LEU A 289 -17.73 0.40 -2.13
C LEU A 289 -19.23 0.52 -1.82
N ALA A 290 -19.60 1.46 -0.95
CA ALA A 290 -21.01 1.80 -0.70
C ALA A 290 -21.65 2.60 -1.85
N SER A 291 -20.81 3.22 -2.69
CA SER A 291 -21.22 4.11 -3.78
C SER A 291 -21.53 3.35 -5.07
N ASP A 292 -22.64 3.70 -5.71
CA ASP A 292 -23.03 3.18 -7.05
C ASP A 292 -22.23 3.83 -8.19
N ARG A 293 -21.23 4.65 -7.87
CA ARG A 293 -20.40 5.38 -8.83
C ARG A 293 -19.52 4.47 -9.69
N TYR A 294 -19.23 3.24 -9.24
CA TYR A 294 -18.33 2.32 -9.91
C TYR A 294 -19.03 1.00 -10.26
N LYS A 295 -18.68 0.40 -11.40
CA LYS A 295 -19.10 -0.98 -11.73
C LYS A 295 -18.54 -1.92 -10.66
N LYS A 296 -19.41 -2.71 -10.04
CA LYS A 296 -19.07 -3.61 -8.93
C LYS A 296 -18.69 -4.99 -9.48
N TRP A 297 -17.70 -5.63 -8.86
CA TRP A 297 -17.40 -7.04 -9.09
C TRP A 297 -18.51 -7.94 -8.53
N SER A 298 -18.59 -9.21 -8.92
CA SER A 298 -19.33 -10.22 -8.16
C SER A 298 -18.34 -10.97 -7.26
N LEU A 299 -18.64 -11.10 -5.96
CA LEU A 299 -17.73 -11.70 -4.98
C LEU A 299 -18.32 -12.98 -4.40
N MET A 300 -17.55 -14.07 -4.48
CA MET A 300 -17.80 -15.32 -3.77
C MET A 300 -16.63 -15.61 -2.84
N LYS A 301 -16.89 -15.67 -1.52
CA LYS A 301 -15.89 -15.99 -0.50
C LYS A 301 -16.06 -17.44 -0.04
N LEU A 302 -14.97 -18.19 0.00
CA LEU A 302 -14.94 -19.60 0.40
C LEU A 302 -13.78 -19.81 1.38
N ASP A 303 -14.05 -20.55 2.45
CA ASP A 303 -13.05 -20.91 3.45
C ASP A 303 -12.71 -22.40 3.37
N GLY A 304 -11.44 -22.73 3.65
CA GLY A 304 -10.92 -24.10 3.60
C GLY A 304 -9.79 -24.34 4.59
N ASN A 305 -9.37 -25.60 4.71
CA ASN A 305 -8.28 -26.00 5.60
C ASN A 305 -7.51 -27.20 5.01
N TRP A 306 -6.18 -27.13 5.06
CA TRP A 306 -5.28 -28.25 4.76
C TRP A 306 -4.81 -28.92 6.06
N ARG A 307 -5.32 -30.13 6.34
CA ARG A 307 -4.93 -30.94 7.49
C ARG A 307 -4.10 -32.14 7.06
N ARG A 308 -2.96 -32.34 7.73
CA ARG A 308 -2.08 -33.49 7.51
C ARG A 308 -2.87 -34.80 7.70
N GLY A 309 -2.73 -35.72 6.73
CA GLY A 309 -3.41 -37.02 6.75
C GLY A 309 -4.87 -37.00 6.25
N ALA A 310 -5.40 -35.84 5.86
CA ALA A 310 -6.73 -35.71 5.28
C ALA A 310 -6.68 -34.84 4.01
N THR A 311 -6.81 -33.52 4.17
CA THR A 311 -6.98 -32.57 3.06
C THR A 311 -5.68 -31.94 2.54
N ALA A 312 -4.54 -32.15 3.22
CA ALA A 312 -3.24 -31.64 2.77
C ALA A 312 -2.65 -32.47 1.62
N GLY A 313 -3.25 -32.35 0.44
CA GLY A 313 -2.94 -33.18 -0.73
C GLY A 313 -1.68 -32.79 -1.51
N GLY A 314 -1.14 -31.60 -1.28
CA GLY A 314 0.02 -31.06 -2.02
C GLY A 314 -0.37 -30.51 -3.40
N CYS A 315 0.63 -30.20 -4.24
CA CYS A 315 0.42 -29.68 -5.60
C CYS A 315 0.27 -30.81 -6.64
N ARG A 316 0.10 -30.46 -7.92
CA ARG A 316 -0.16 -31.43 -9.01
C ARG A 316 0.95 -32.47 -9.20
N ASN A 317 2.16 -32.18 -8.73
CA ASN A 317 3.31 -33.09 -8.73
C ASN A 317 3.14 -34.29 -7.77
N TYR A 318 2.14 -34.27 -6.89
CA TYR A 318 1.82 -35.34 -5.93
C TYR A 318 0.48 -36.00 -6.29
N PRO A 319 0.37 -36.73 -7.41
CA PRO A 319 -0.91 -37.22 -7.94
C PRO A 319 -1.66 -38.16 -6.97
N ASN A 320 -0.93 -38.89 -6.13
CA ASN A 320 -1.52 -39.82 -5.15
C ASN A 320 -2.35 -39.13 -4.06
N THR A 321 -2.05 -37.86 -3.77
CA THR A 321 -2.67 -37.09 -2.69
C THR A 321 -3.35 -35.83 -3.19
N PHE A 322 -3.03 -35.31 -4.37
CA PHE A 322 -3.55 -34.05 -4.91
C PHE A 322 -5.08 -33.96 -4.90
N TRP A 323 -5.77 -35.06 -5.21
CA TRP A 323 -7.22 -35.11 -5.27
C TRP A 323 -7.92 -34.93 -3.91
N THR A 324 -7.19 -35.07 -2.79
CA THR A 324 -7.74 -34.90 -1.44
C THR A 324 -7.82 -33.42 -1.00
N ASN A 325 -7.22 -32.50 -1.77
CA ASN A 325 -7.40 -31.07 -1.52
C ASN A 325 -8.88 -30.67 -1.66
N PRO A 326 -9.34 -29.62 -0.95
CA PRO A 326 -10.67 -29.05 -1.16
C PRO A 326 -10.88 -28.63 -2.61
N GLN A 327 -12.06 -28.91 -3.15
CA GLN A 327 -12.46 -28.59 -4.53
C GLN A 327 -13.66 -27.66 -4.52
N TYR A 328 -13.67 -26.67 -5.40
CA TYR A 328 -14.71 -25.64 -5.47
C TYR A 328 -15.17 -25.48 -6.92
N LEU A 329 -16.49 -25.34 -7.10
CA LEU A 329 -17.11 -25.15 -8.41
C LEU A 329 -17.26 -23.65 -8.69
N ILE A 330 -16.85 -23.22 -9.89
CA ILE A 330 -17.09 -21.87 -10.41
C ILE A 330 -17.98 -22.02 -11.64
N LYS A 331 -19.06 -21.23 -11.69
CA LYS A 331 -19.99 -21.20 -12.81
C LYS A 331 -19.93 -19.83 -13.47
N LEU A 332 -19.64 -19.80 -14.77
CA LEU A 332 -19.57 -18.60 -15.59
C LEU A 332 -20.80 -18.60 -16.51
N GLU A 333 -21.69 -17.62 -16.34
CA GLU A 333 -22.98 -17.56 -17.08
C GLU A 333 -23.08 -16.35 -18.02
N GLU A 334 -22.47 -15.22 -17.67
CA GLU A 334 -22.58 -13.95 -18.41
C GLU A 334 -21.19 -13.49 -18.89
N GLU A 335 -21.10 -13.16 -20.18
CA GLU A 335 -19.89 -12.59 -20.79
C GLU A 335 -19.74 -11.09 -20.48
N ASP A 336 -18.50 -10.61 -20.47
CA ASP A 336 -18.18 -9.21 -20.24
C ASP A 336 -18.62 -8.31 -21.39
N GLU A 337 -19.20 -7.17 -21.05
CA GLU A 337 -19.48 -6.08 -22.01
C GLU A 337 -18.20 -5.23 -22.24
N ASP A 338 -17.22 -5.74 -23.00
CA ASP A 338 -16.08 -4.94 -23.49
C ASP A 338 -16.10 -4.80 -25.02
N PRO A 339 -16.45 -3.61 -25.58
CA PRO A 339 -16.49 -3.40 -27.02
C PRO A 339 -15.11 -3.43 -27.70
N ASP A 340 -14.02 -3.40 -26.92
CA ASP A 340 -12.65 -3.49 -27.42
C ASP A 340 -12.08 -4.93 -27.37
N ASP A 341 -12.84 -5.91 -26.85
CA ASP A 341 -12.43 -7.32 -26.80
C ASP A 341 -13.11 -8.14 -27.91
N PRO A 342 -12.38 -8.55 -28.96
CA PRO A 342 -12.94 -9.28 -30.08
C PRO A 342 -13.21 -10.77 -29.79
N GLU A 343 -12.66 -11.34 -28.71
CA GLU A 343 -12.84 -12.76 -28.39
C GLU A 343 -14.10 -13.02 -27.56
N GLY A 344 -14.52 -12.05 -26.75
CA GLY A 344 -15.61 -12.21 -25.79
C GLY A 344 -15.28 -13.25 -24.70
N GLY A 345 -15.99 -13.21 -23.57
CA GLY A 345 -15.77 -14.18 -22.50
C GLY A 345 -16.15 -13.69 -21.11
N CYS A 346 -15.98 -14.56 -20.12
CA CYS A 346 -16.27 -14.23 -18.72
C CYS A 346 -14.95 -14.01 -17.96
N THR A 347 -14.65 -12.77 -17.57
CA THR A 347 -13.49 -12.45 -16.74
C THR A 347 -13.81 -12.70 -15.27
N PHE A 348 -12.99 -13.51 -14.60
CA PHE A 348 -13.04 -13.70 -13.15
C PHE A 348 -11.64 -13.66 -12.55
N LEU A 349 -11.55 -13.26 -11.28
CA LEU A 349 -10.31 -13.26 -10.50
C LEU A 349 -10.44 -14.24 -9.33
N ILE A 350 -9.38 -15.02 -9.08
CA ILE A 350 -9.27 -15.89 -7.91
C ILE A 350 -8.13 -15.40 -7.03
N GLY A 351 -8.44 -14.97 -5.81
CA GLY A 351 -7.48 -14.75 -4.73
C GLY A 351 -7.46 -15.94 -3.77
N LEU A 352 -6.31 -16.61 -3.61
CA LEU A 352 -6.10 -17.65 -2.59
C LEU A 352 -5.20 -17.12 -1.48
N ILE A 353 -5.77 -16.84 -0.31
CA ILE A 353 -5.08 -16.28 0.85
C ILE A 353 -4.89 -17.31 1.97
N GLN A 354 -3.71 -17.34 2.59
CA GLN A 354 -3.42 -18.16 3.78
C GLN A 354 -3.55 -17.35 5.07
N LYS A 355 -4.19 -17.91 6.10
CA LYS A 355 -4.51 -17.19 7.35
C LYS A 355 -3.42 -17.34 8.42
N HIS A 356 -3.21 -16.28 9.20
CA HIS A 356 -2.45 -16.23 10.47
C HIS A 356 -0.94 -16.52 10.44
N ARG A 357 -0.30 -16.55 9.26
CA ARG A 357 1.14 -16.91 9.15
C ARG A 357 2.10 -15.88 9.74
N ARG A 358 1.81 -14.58 9.66
CA ARG A 358 2.63 -13.52 10.28
C ARG A 358 2.81 -13.74 11.78
N LYS A 359 1.75 -14.15 12.49
CA LYS A 359 1.80 -14.46 13.93
C LYS A 359 2.68 -15.68 14.24
N GLN A 360 2.85 -16.58 13.28
CA GLN A 360 3.65 -17.80 13.40
C GLN A 360 5.14 -17.60 13.07
N ARG A 361 5.55 -16.44 12.52
CA ARG A 361 6.98 -16.09 12.36
C ARG A 361 7.74 -16.12 13.69
N LYS A 362 7.09 -15.73 14.79
CA LYS A 362 7.67 -15.84 16.16
C LYS A 362 7.98 -17.29 16.56
N MET A 363 7.36 -18.27 15.92
CA MET A 363 7.56 -19.70 16.13
C MET A 363 8.50 -20.33 15.07
N GLY A 364 9.10 -19.52 14.20
CA GLY A 364 9.99 -19.98 13.12
C GLY A 364 9.28 -20.55 11.90
N GLU A 365 7.96 -20.40 11.79
CA GLU A 365 7.21 -20.78 10.58
C GLU A 365 7.08 -19.59 9.62
N ASP A 366 7.23 -19.86 8.32
CA ASP A 366 7.05 -18.88 7.25
C ASP A 366 5.81 -19.20 6.39
N MET A 367 5.51 -18.32 5.44
CA MET A 367 4.45 -18.52 4.44
C MET A 367 4.62 -19.86 3.72
N HIS A 368 3.52 -20.58 3.51
CA HIS A 368 3.54 -21.75 2.64
C HIS A 368 3.58 -21.32 1.17
N THR A 369 4.25 -22.11 0.35
CA THR A 369 4.10 -22.05 -1.11
C THR A 369 2.71 -22.59 -1.46
N ILE A 370 1.79 -21.69 -1.81
CA ILE A 370 0.41 -21.99 -2.15
C ILE A 370 0.14 -21.72 -3.63
N GLY A 371 -0.93 -22.32 -4.13
CA GLY A 371 -1.41 -22.13 -5.49
C GLY A 371 -2.67 -22.96 -5.72
N PHE A 372 -3.29 -22.78 -6.87
CA PHE A 372 -4.48 -23.51 -7.28
C PHE A 372 -4.37 -23.92 -8.75
N ALA A 373 -5.23 -24.86 -9.16
CA ALA A 373 -5.37 -25.29 -10.55
C ALA A 373 -6.86 -25.28 -10.89
N ILE A 374 -7.19 -24.81 -12.10
CA ILE A 374 -8.56 -24.74 -12.60
C ILE A 374 -8.73 -25.84 -13.64
N TYR A 375 -9.84 -26.56 -13.56
CA TYR A 375 -10.23 -27.60 -14.50
C TYR A 375 -11.63 -27.30 -15.00
N GLU A 376 -11.84 -27.48 -16.30
CA GLU A 376 -13.18 -27.50 -16.87
C GLU A 376 -13.91 -28.77 -16.40
N ALA A 377 -15.09 -28.60 -15.82
CA ALA A 377 -15.94 -29.71 -15.45
C ALA A 377 -16.58 -30.28 -16.73
N SER A 378 -16.48 -31.61 -16.90
CA SER A 378 -17.06 -32.33 -18.06
C SER A 378 -18.47 -32.83 -17.79
#